data_AF-A0A1Z8QLJ1-F1
#
_entry.id   AF-A0A1Z8QLJ1-F1
#
_cell.length_a   1.000
_cell.length_b   1.000
_cell.length_c   1.000
_cell.angle_alpha   90.00
_cell.angle_beta   90.00
_cell.angle_gamma   90.00
#
_symmetry.space_group_name_H-M   'P 1'
#
loop_
_entity.id
_entity.type
_entity.pdbx_description
1 polymer ?
#
loop_
_entity_poly.entity_id
_entity_poly.type
_entity_poly.pdbx_seq_one_letter_code
_entity_poly.pdbx_strand_id
1 'polypeptide(L)'
;MFNDLSLSKSLIKIVVVFLTISVHNFCLSQVQTSKSFQQKFQSSQEIENTRELIELGRLEEAKHKIYEQLKIKPRDAQWRYLKAVLLAEFAIINQNSDNSDLSSVKIETNRAIESFERFTEEFPELSEPYNNLSVLYLMRGQPNEAREALEKAITNNPNYVLAYENLGDLYVYLANITYKKGLSKLPSSSRLDKKLDHLNQMPFLTKSRVIRNFKKK
;
A
#
# COMPACT_ATOMS: atom_id res chain seq x y z
N MET A 1 -40.51 -9.91 42.08
CA MET A 1 -40.19 -10.60 40.82
C MET A 1 -38.98 -9.94 40.21
N PHE A 2 -37.81 -10.51 40.46
CA PHE A 2 -36.59 -10.21 39.73
C PHE A 2 -36.76 -10.72 38.30
N ASN A 3 -36.61 -9.84 37.30
CA ASN A 3 -36.36 -10.26 35.93
C ASN A 3 -35.47 -9.21 35.25
N ASP A 4 -34.19 -9.55 35.26
CA ASP A 4 -33.31 -9.57 34.09
C ASP A 4 -32.87 -8.25 33.44
N LEU A 5 -32.00 -7.53 34.16
CA LEU A 5 -31.07 -6.53 33.60
C LEU A 5 -29.71 -7.15 33.21
N SER A 6 -29.61 -8.47 33.05
CA SER A 6 -28.34 -9.16 32.79
C SER A 6 -27.96 -9.24 31.30
N LEU A 7 -28.90 -9.02 30.38
CA LEU A 7 -28.66 -9.17 28.93
C LEU A 7 -28.06 -7.94 28.24
N SER A 8 -28.00 -6.75 28.88
CA SER A 8 -27.52 -5.54 28.18
C SER A 8 -26.02 -5.31 28.27
N LYS A 9 -25.30 -5.88 29.25
CA LYS A 9 -23.85 -5.63 29.41
C LYS A 9 -22.99 -6.44 28.43
N SER A 10 -23.44 -7.63 28.02
CA SER A 10 -22.74 -8.44 27.00
C SER A 10 -22.98 -7.91 25.59
N LEU A 11 -24.18 -7.42 25.28
CA LEU A 11 -24.49 -6.78 24.00
C LEU A 11 -23.78 -5.42 23.86
N ILE A 12 -23.66 -4.62 24.92
CA ILE A 12 -22.89 -3.37 24.90
C ILE A 12 -21.38 -3.65 24.76
N LYS A 13 -20.83 -4.72 25.34
CA LYS A 13 -19.44 -5.11 25.07
C LYS A 13 -19.25 -5.57 23.63
N ILE A 14 -20.19 -6.30 23.03
CA ILE A 14 -20.10 -6.72 21.63
C ILE A 14 -20.23 -5.51 20.69
N VAL A 15 -21.13 -4.56 20.97
CA VAL A 15 -21.29 -3.34 20.17
C VAL A 15 -20.09 -2.37 20.34
N VAL A 16 -19.49 -2.30 21.52
CA VAL A 16 -18.25 -1.52 21.74
C VAL A 16 -17.02 -2.19 21.12
N VAL A 17 -16.97 -3.53 21.06
CA VAL A 17 -15.92 -4.26 20.32
C VAL A 17 -16.09 -4.13 18.81
N PHE A 18 -17.32 -3.97 18.30
CA PHE A 18 -17.54 -3.71 16.86
C PHE A 18 -17.36 -2.23 16.46
N LEU A 19 -17.51 -1.27 17.37
CA LEU A 19 -17.25 0.15 17.11
C LEU A 19 -15.79 0.57 17.28
N THR A 20 -14.94 -0.23 17.94
CA THR A 20 -13.48 0.00 17.99
C THR A 20 -12.70 -0.67 16.86
N ILE A 21 -13.32 -1.56 16.07
CA ILE A 21 -12.72 -2.09 14.82
C ILE A 21 -12.83 -1.07 13.66
N SER A 22 -13.40 0.12 13.90
CA SER A 22 -13.49 1.19 12.90
C SER A 22 -12.22 2.07 12.77
N VAL A 23 -11.04 1.57 13.16
CA VAL A 23 -9.74 2.25 12.93
C VAL A 23 -8.65 1.26 12.48
N HIS A 24 -8.87 0.54 11.38
CA HIS A 24 -7.78 -0.12 10.65
C HIS A 24 -7.82 0.32 9.19
N ASN A 25 -7.49 1.59 8.99
CA ASN A 25 -7.57 2.27 7.71
C ASN A 25 -6.23 2.94 7.41
N PHE A 26 -5.15 2.17 7.37
CA PHE A 26 -3.83 2.73 7.07
C PHE A 26 -2.92 1.69 6.41
N CYS A 27 -2.06 2.19 5.52
CA CYS A 27 -0.75 1.63 5.18
C CYS A 27 -0.73 0.53 4.07
N LEU A 28 0.36 0.44 3.28
CA LEU A 28 0.75 -0.70 2.40
C LEU A 28 0.99 -1.99 3.22
N SER A 29 0.58 -1.98 4.49
CA SER A 29 1.14 -2.77 5.56
C SER A 29 0.47 -4.13 5.75
N GLN A 30 -0.24 -4.62 4.74
CA GLN A 30 -0.13 -6.05 4.48
C GLN A 30 1.30 -6.30 3.96
N VAL A 31 2.34 -6.01 4.77
CA VAL A 31 3.69 -6.52 4.55
C VAL A 31 3.67 -8.00 4.97
N GLN A 32 2.71 -8.76 4.43
CA GLN A 32 2.82 -10.20 4.30
C GLN A 32 3.99 -10.43 3.36
N THR A 33 5.19 -10.39 3.93
CA THR A 33 6.37 -10.96 3.30
C THR A 33 6.02 -12.38 2.95
N SER A 34 6.13 -12.70 1.67
CA SER A 34 5.89 -14.06 1.19
C SER A 34 6.85 -15.01 1.88
N LYS A 35 6.52 -16.31 1.86
CA LYS A 35 7.41 -17.35 2.38
C LYS A 35 8.82 -17.25 1.79
N SER A 36 8.98 -16.81 0.53
CA SER A 36 10.31 -16.60 -0.06
C SER A 36 11.11 -15.48 0.60
N PHE A 37 10.48 -14.36 0.98
CA PHE A 37 11.17 -13.30 1.71
C PHE A 37 11.54 -13.74 3.13
N GLN A 38 10.62 -14.41 3.84
CA GLN A 38 10.88 -14.95 5.18
C GLN A 38 11.93 -16.07 5.17
N GLN A 39 12.00 -16.86 4.10
CA GLN A 39 13.02 -17.90 3.94
C GLN A 39 14.39 -17.30 3.62
N LYS A 40 14.44 -16.21 2.85
CA LYS A 40 15.68 -15.48 2.53
C LYS A 40 16.22 -14.74 3.76
N PHE A 41 15.34 -14.20 4.60
CA PHE A 41 15.69 -13.39 5.76
C PHE A 41 15.05 -13.94 7.03
N GLN A 42 15.85 -14.49 7.95
CA GLN A 42 15.37 -14.82 9.29
C GLN A 42 15.11 -13.53 10.08
N SER A 43 13.84 -13.19 10.28
CA SER A 43 13.45 -12.00 11.04
C SER A 43 13.75 -12.16 12.52
N SER A 44 14.40 -11.17 13.11
CA SER A 44 14.46 -11.05 14.57
C SER A 44 13.13 -10.51 15.12
N GLN A 45 12.86 -10.76 16.40
CA GLN A 45 11.71 -10.16 17.09
C GLN A 45 11.70 -8.62 16.96
N GLU A 46 12.89 -8.01 16.90
CA GLU A 46 12.99 -6.57 16.71
C GLU A 46 12.50 -6.11 15.34
N ILE A 47 12.79 -6.85 14.27
CA ILE A 47 12.29 -6.53 12.92
C ILE A 47 10.77 -6.60 12.91
N GLU A 48 10.19 -7.68 13.44
CA GLU A 48 8.73 -7.87 13.44
C GLU A 48 8.02 -6.82 14.30
N ASN A 49 8.53 -6.50 15.50
CA ASN A 49 7.97 -5.41 16.31
C ASN A 49 8.06 -4.05 15.59
N THR A 50 9.06 -3.83 14.74
CA THR A 50 9.19 -2.58 13.98
C THR A 50 8.23 -2.55 12.80
N ARG A 51 8.05 -3.68 12.12
CA ARG A 51 7.05 -3.84 11.07
C ARG A 51 5.65 -3.55 11.62
N GLU A 52 5.33 -4.09 12.79
CA GLU A 52 4.06 -3.81 13.47
C GLU A 52 3.86 -2.32 13.75
N LEU A 53 4.91 -1.59 14.15
CA LEU A 53 4.82 -0.13 14.32
C LEU A 53 4.45 0.57 12.99
N ILE A 54 5.03 0.15 11.87
CA ILE A 54 4.66 0.66 10.55
C ILE A 54 3.19 0.32 10.26
N GLU A 55 2.79 -0.92 10.50
CA GLU A 55 1.42 -1.40 10.29
C GLU A 55 0.37 -0.61 11.06
N LEU A 56 0.69 -0.25 12.30
CA LEU A 56 -0.15 0.57 13.16
C LEU A 56 -0.08 2.07 12.84
N GLY A 57 0.71 2.47 11.83
CA GLY A 57 0.92 3.87 11.46
C GLY A 57 1.76 4.68 12.46
N ARG A 58 2.43 4.02 13.41
CA ARG A 58 3.36 4.63 14.39
C ARG A 58 4.72 4.90 13.74
N LEU A 59 4.70 5.67 12.66
CA LEU A 59 5.83 5.79 11.74
C LEU A 59 7.05 6.49 12.35
N GLU A 60 6.86 7.50 13.21
CA GLU A 60 8.00 8.17 13.85
C GLU A 60 8.74 7.24 14.83
N GLU A 61 8.03 6.33 15.50
CA GLU A 61 8.66 5.35 16.38
C GLU A 61 9.40 4.27 15.57
N ALA A 62 8.77 3.79 14.50
CA ALA A 62 9.42 2.88 13.55
C ALA A 62 10.69 3.52 12.98
N LYS A 63 10.61 4.79 12.56
CA LYS A 63 11.74 5.57 12.06
C LYS A 63 12.87 5.65 13.06
N HIS A 64 12.59 6.05 14.31
CA HIS A 64 13.62 6.12 15.34
C HIS A 64 14.35 4.77 15.47
N LYS A 65 13.60 3.67 15.59
CA LYS A 65 14.16 2.33 15.74
C LYS A 65 14.98 1.87 14.52
N ILE A 66 14.45 2.08 13.31
CA ILE A 66 15.13 1.74 12.05
C ILE A 66 16.46 2.48 11.93
N TYR A 67 16.48 3.78 12.23
CA TYR A 67 17.68 4.59 12.08
C TYR A 67 18.75 4.26 13.12
N GLU A 68 18.38 3.98 14.37
CA GLU A 68 19.33 3.47 15.38
C GLU A 68 19.97 2.15 14.94
N GLN A 69 19.17 1.23 14.42
CA GLN A 69 19.67 -0.07 13.97
C GLN A 69 20.56 0.05 12.73
N LEU A 70 20.24 0.94 11.80
CA LEU A 70 21.06 1.18 10.61
C LEU A 70 22.37 1.93 10.93
N LYS A 71 22.48 2.65 12.05
CA LYS A 71 23.78 3.18 12.51
C LYS A 71 24.74 2.03 12.86
N ILE A 72 24.21 0.98 13.48
CA ILE A 72 24.98 -0.18 13.93
C ILE A 72 25.22 -1.16 12.77
N LYS A 73 24.18 -1.42 11.97
CA LYS A 73 24.17 -2.41 10.88
C LYS A 73 23.75 -1.77 9.56
N PRO A 74 24.55 -0.88 8.96
CA PRO A 74 24.15 -0.06 7.81
C PRO A 74 23.83 -0.86 6.54
N ARG A 75 24.34 -2.09 6.41
CA ARG A 75 24.14 -2.96 5.25
C ARG A 75 23.07 -4.04 5.47
N ASP A 76 22.47 -4.12 6.65
CA ASP A 76 21.45 -5.12 6.95
C ASP A 76 20.25 -4.95 6.02
N ALA A 77 19.95 -6.00 5.24
CA ALA A 77 18.91 -5.95 4.23
C ALA A 77 17.51 -5.76 4.83
N GLN A 78 17.22 -6.34 6.00
CA GLN A 78 15.89 -6.24 6.61
C GLN A 78 15.64 -4.83 7.12
N TRP A 79 16.63 -4.23 7.80
CA TRP A 79 16.51 -2.84 8.25
C TRP A 79 16.45 -1.83 7.09
N ARG A 80 17.21 -2.07 6.02
CA ARG A 80 17.13 -1.28 4.79
C ARG A 80 15.76 -1.41 4.12
N TYR A 81 15.19 -2.61 4.11
CA TYR A 81 13.87 -2.86 3.55
C TYR A 81 12.78 -2.15 4.35
N LEU A 82 12.80 -2.26 5.69
CA LEU A 82 11.88 -1.53 6.56
C LEU A 82 12.00 -0.02 6.38
N LYS A 83 13.22 0.51 6.18
CA LYS A 83 13.42 1.92 5.81
C LYS A 83 12.76 2.28 4.48
N ALA A 84 12.87 1.42 3.45
CA ALA A 84 12.23 1.65 2.15
C ALA A 84 10.70 1.66 2.28
N VAL A 85 10.14 0.71 3.03
CA VAL A 85 8.70 0.67 3.35
C VAL A 85 8.28 1.94 4.09
N LEU A 86 9.01 2.33 5.14
CA LEU A 86 8.74 3.55 5.90
C LEU A 86 8.73 4.81 5.00
N LEU A 87 9.67 4.93 4.07
CA LEU A 87 9.72 6.04 3.11
C LEU A 87 8.50 6.04 2.18
N ALA A 88 8.08 4.87 1.70
CA ALA A 88 6.88 4.74 0.89
C ALA A 88 5.62 5.15 1.68
N GLU A 89 5.54 4.78 2.96
CA GLU A 89 4.42 5.17 3.82
C GLU A 89 4.35 6.66 4.05
N PHE A 90 5.47 7.31 4.40
CA PHE A 90 5.52 8.76 4.51
C PHE A 90 5.10 9.43 3.20
N ALA A 91 5.61 8.96 2.06
CA ALA A 91 5.23 9.49 0.76
C ALA A 91 3.72 9.38 0.50
N ILE A 92 3.11 8.23 0.82
CA ILE A 92 1.66 8.01 0.68
C ILE A 92 0.87 8.94 1.60
N ILE A 93 1.26 9.05 2.87
CA ILE A 93 0.53 9.86 3.85
C ILE A 93 0.62 11.34 3.49
N ASN A 94 1.83 11.79 3.16
CA ASN A 94 2.07 13.18 2.80
C ASN A 94 1.34 13.51 1.49
N GLN A 95 1.33 12.64 0.49
CA GLN A 95 0.52 12.86 -0.72
C GLN A 95 -0.99 13.06 -0.43
N ASN A 96 -1.47 12.50 0.67
CA ASN A 96 -2.87 12.53 1.09
C ASN A 96 -3.23 13.64 2.08
N SER A 97 -2.26 14.48 2.46
CA SER A 97 -2.46 15.58 3.40
C SER A 97 -2.87 16.86 2.66
N ASP A 98 -3.87 17.57 3.20
CA ASP A 98 -4.43 18.80 2.62
C ASP A 98 -3.41 19.95 2.55
N ASN A 99 -2.35 19.89 3.39
CA ASN A 99 -1.28 20.89 3.46
C ASN A 99 0.06 20.36 2.93
N SER A 100 0.03 19.36 2.04
CA SER A 100 1.24 18.72 1.55
C SER A 100 2.04 19.60 0.59
N ASP A 101 3.33 19.78 0.90
CA ASP A 101 4.28 20.29 -0.07
C ASP A 101 4.55 19.20 -1.12
N LEU A 102 4.05 19.42 -2.33
CA LEU A 102 4.19 18.50 -3.46
C LEU A 102 5.67 18.22 -3.79
N SER A 103 6.57 19.18 -3.54
CA SER A 103 8.01 19.01 -3.73
C SER A 103 8.56 17.97 -2.78
N SER A 104 8.25 18.10 -1.48
CA SER A 104 8.63 17.14 -0.44
C SER A 104 8.09 15.74 -0.71
N VAL A 105 6.81 15.61 -1.08
CA VAL A 105 6.20 14.32 -1.45
C VAL A 105 6.93 13.67 -2.62
N LYS A 106 7.28 14.46 -3.65
CA LYS A 106 8.03 13.96 -4.81
C LYS A 106 9.42 13.46 -4.41
N ILE A 107 10.11 14.19 -3.54
CA ILE A 107 11.45 13.80 -3.05
C ILE A 107 11.38 12.48 -2.27
N GLU A 108 10.41 12.36 -1.34
CA GLU A 108 10.24 11.13 -0.55
C GLU A 108 9.86 9.93 -1.41
N THR A 109 8.93 10.12 -2.35
CA THR A 109 8.53 9.08 -3.31
C THR A 109 9.74 8.61 -4.12
N ASN A 110 10.56 9.52 -4.63
CA ASN A 110 11.78 9.18 -5.38
C ASN A 110 12.79 8.40 -4.53
N ARG A 111 12.96 8.77 -3.25
CA ARG A 111 13.85 8.04 -2.33
C ARG A 111 13.34 6.63 -2.03
N ALA A 112 12.03 6.44 -1.95
CA ALA A 112 11.43 5.11 -1.79
C ALA A 112 11.64 4.26 -3.06
N ILE A 113 11.41 4.84 -4.24
CA ILE A 113 11.65 4.18 -5.54
C ILE A 113 13.10 3.74 -5.64
N GLU A 114 14.07 4.65 -5.45
CA GLU A 114 15.50 4.34 -5.52
C GLU A 114 15.89 3.24 -4.53
N SER A 115 15.29 3.23 -3.34
CA SER A 115 15.55 2.18 -2.35
C SER A 115 15.08 0.82 -2.85
N PHE A 116 13.87 0.73 -3.42
CA PHE A 116 13.35 -0.54 -3.94
C PHE A 116 13.99 -0.97 -5.26
N GLU A 117 14.41 -0.06 -6.13
CA GLU A 117 15.21 -0.37 -7.33
C GLU A 117 16.52 -1.06 -6.95
N ARG A 118 17.22 -0.56 -5.91
CA ARG A 118 18.40 -1.27 -5.38
C ARG A 118 18.06 -2.67 -4.84
N PHE A 119 16.89 -2.84 -4.23
CA PHE A 119 16.45 -4.18 -3.79
C PHE A 119 16.16 -5.11 -4.96
N THR A 120 15.63 -4.61 -6.09
CA THR A 120 15.40 -5.44 -7.27
C THR A 120 16.70 -5.78 -8.01
N GLU A 121 17.75 -4.97 -7.84
CA GLU A 121 19.11 -5.29 -8.30
C GLU A 121 19.80 -6.32 -7.39
N GLU A 122 19.75 -6.13 -6.06
CA GLU A 122 20.40 -7.01 -5.08
C GLU A 122 19.69 -8.37 -4.93
N PHE A 123 18.36 -8.37 -5.04
CA PHE A 123 17.50 -9.53 -4.81
C PHE A 123 16.41 -9.64 -5.91
N PRO A 124 16.81 -9.89 -7.17
CA PRO A 124 15.91 -9.88 -8.33
C PRO A 124 14.82 -10.97 -8.29
N GLU A 125 14.93 -11.95 -7.40
CA GLU A 125 13.95 -13.03 -7.19
C GLU A 125 12.83 -12.67 -6.20
N LEU A 126 12.99 -11.60 -5.40
CA LEU A 126 11.97 -11.21 -4.43
C LEU A 126 10.82 -10.51 -5.13
N SER A 127 9.58 -10.80 -4.72
CA SER A 127 8.38 -10.26 -5.38
C SER A 127 7.92 -8.95 -4.74
N GLU A 128 8.22 -8.78 -3.46
CA GLU A 128 7.78 -7.65 -2.65
C GLU A 128 8.38 -6.31 -3.10
N PRO A 129 9.69 -6.19 -3.43
CA PRO A 129 10.24 -4.93 -3.93
C PRO A 129 9.57 -4.47 -5.23
N TYR A 130 9.32 -5.39 -6.16
CA TYR A 130 8.61 -5.06 -7.41
C TYR A 130 7.16 -4.65 -7.15
N ASN A 131 6.46 -5.35 -6.26
CA ASN A 131 5.10 -4.95 -5.86
C ASN A 131 5.07 -3.54 -5.23
N ASN A 132 6.02 -3.21 -4.36
CA ASN A 132 6.11 -1.88 -3.76
C ASN A 132 6.46 -0.80 -4.79
N LEU A 133 7.37 -1.10 -5.73
CA LEU A 133 7.68 -0.22 -6.85
C LEU A 133 6.45 0.10 -7.67
N SER A 134 5.57 -0.89 -7.92
CA SER A 134 4.37 -0.66 -8.71
C SER A 134 3.44 0.40 -8.11
N VAL A 135 3.29 0.40 -6.79
CA VAL A 135 2.46 1.39 -6.10
C VAL A 135 3.11 2.78 -6.18
N LEU A 136 4.43 2.85 -6.01
CA LEU A 136 5.17 4.11 -6.12
C LEU A 136 5.17 4.67 -7.55
N TYR A 137 5.34 3.83 -8.57
CA TYR A 137 5.21 4.26 -9.97
C TYR A 137 3.79 4.74 -10.29
N LEU A 138 2.76 4.07 -9.78
CA LEU A 138 1.38 4.57 -9.87
C LEU A 138 1.21 5.94 -9.22
N MET A 139 1.78 6.17 -8.04
CA MET A 139 1.78 7.50 -7.40
C MET A 139 2.45 8.58 -8.24
N ARG A 140 3.42 8.21 -9.07
CA ARG A 140 4.15 9.09 -9.99
C ARG A 140 3.46 9.25 -11.36
N GLY A 141 2.34 8.57 -11.58
CA GLY A 141 1.63 8.60 -12.87
C GLY A 141 2.33 7.78 -13.95
N GLN A 142 3.05 6.73 -13.56
CA GLN A 142 3.84 5.84 -14.41
C GLN A 142 3.20 4.43 -14.47
N PRO A 143 2.03 4.27 -15.12
CA PRO A 143 1.29 3.02 -15.06
C PRO A 143 1.88 1.88 -15.89
N ASN A 144 2.77 2.16 -16.85
CA ASN A 144 3.43 1.12 -17.63
C ASN A 144 4.52 0.45 -16.79
N GLU A 145 5.37 1.26 -16.15
CA GLU A 145 6.40 0.82 -15.21
C GLU A 145 5.78 0.07 -14.02
N ALA A 146 4.62 0.53 -13.54
CA ALA A 146 3.87 -0.19 -12.51
C ALA A 146 3.41 -1.59 -12.97
N ARG A 147 2.95 -1.71 -14.22
CA ARG A 147 2.54 -3.00 -14.79
C ARG A 147 3.72 -3.96 -14.89
N GLU A 148 4.82 -3.51 -15.47
CA GLU A 148 6.04 -4.32 -15.64
C GLU A 148 6.55 -4.83 -14.29
N ALA A 149 6.53 -3.98 -13.26
CA ALA A 149 6.90 -4.38 -11.91
C ALA A 149 5.95 -5.47 -11.35
N LEU A 150 4.63 -5.33 -11.51
CA LEU A 150 3.68 -6.34 -11.05
C LEU A 150 3.79 -7.68 -11.80
N GLU A 151 3.98 -7.62 -13.12
CA GLU A 151 4.22 -8.81 -13.95
C GLU A 151 5.52 -9.52 -13.51
N LYS A 152 6.55 -8.75 -13.14
CA LYS A 152 7.79 -9.31 -12.58
C LYS A 152 7.57 -9.94 -11.21
N ALA A 153 6.82 -9.29 -10.31
CA ALA A 153 6.46 -9.85 -9.01
C ALA A 153 5.72 -11.19 -9.14
N ILE A 154 4.75 -11.26 -10.06
CA ILE A 154 4.00 -12.49 -10.36
C ILE A 154 4.91 -13.57 -10.97
N THR A 155 5.82 -13.19 -11.87
CA THR A 155 6.78 -14.13 -12.47
C THR A 155 7.68 -14.76 -11.40
N ASN A 156 8.14 -13.94 -10.45
CA ASN A 156 9.01 -14.38 -9.36
C ASN A 156 8.29 -15.27 -8.35
N ASN A 157 7.04 -14.93 -8.02
CA ASN A 157 6.19 -15.74 -7.15
C ASN A 157 4.74 -15.79 -7.67
N PRO A 158 4.38 -16.83 -8.42
CA PRO A 158 3.02 -17.00 -8.94
C PRO A 158 1.94 -17.17 -7.86
N ASN A 159 2.31 -17.37 -6.59
CA ASN A 159 1.38 -17.46 -5.47
C ASN A 159 1.29 -16.14 -4.68
N TYR A 160 1.93 -15.06 -5.14
CA TYR A 160 1.90 -13.77 -4.47
C TYR A 160 0.62 -13.00 -4.79
N VAL A 161 -0.46 -13.35 -4.08
CA VAL A 161 -1.83 -12.85 -4.28
C VAL A 161 -1.89 -11.32 -4.38
N LEU A 162 -1.14 -10.62 -3.53
CA LEU A 162 -1.15 -9.15 -3.49
C LEU A 162 -0.72 -8.51 -4.83
N ALA A 163 0.19 -9.15 -5.59
CA ALA A 163 0.58 -8.64 -6.90
C ALA A 163 -0.55 -8.78 -7.94
N TYR A 164 -1.35 -9.85 -7.86
CA TYR A 164 -2.55 -9.99 -8.72
C TYR A 164 -3.62 -8.96 -8.36
N GLU A 165 -3.84 -8.70 -7.07
CA GLU A 165 -4.76 -7.66 -6.60
C GLU A 165 -4.34 -6.28 -7.13
N ASN A 166 -3.08 -5.90 -6.94
CA ASN A 166 -2.55 -4.63 -7.42
C ASN A 166 -2.58 -4.50 -8.95
N LEU A 167 -2.37 -5.61 -9.69
CA LEU A 167 -2.44 -5.61 -11.15
C LEU A 167 -3.90 -5.46 -11.64
N GLY A 168 -4.85 -6.10 -10.97
CA GLY A 168 -6.28 -5.90 -11.22
C GLY A 168 -6.70 -4.45 -10.99
N ASP A 169 -6.29 -3.86 -9.86
CA ASP A 169 -6.58 -2.46 -9.55
C ASP A 169 -5.92 -1.49 -10.55
N LEU A 170 -4.71 -1.80 -11.01
CA LEU A 170 -4.05 -1.06 -12.09
C LEU A 170 -4.86 -1.10 -13.40
N TYR A 171 -5.41 -2.26 -13.79
CA TYR A 171 -6.25 -2.35 -14.98
C TYR A 171 -7.56 -1.59 -14.85
N VAL A 172 -8.19 -1.61 -13.67
CA VAL A 172 -9.37 -0.77 -13.37
C VAL A 172 -9.03 0.72 -13.51
N TYR A 173 -7.89 1.15 -12.97
CA TYR A 173 -7.39 2.52 -13.12
C TYR A 173 -7.18 2.90 -14.59
N LEU A 174 -6.49 2.05 -15.35
CA LEU A 174 -6.21 2.27 -16.77
C LEU A 174 -7.51 2.34 -17.59
N ALA A 175 -8.49 1.50 -17.29
CA ALA A 175 -9.80 1.56 -17.92
C ALA A 175 -10.51 2.89 -17.62
N ASN A 176 -10.48 3.35 -16.37
CA ASN A 176 -11.09 4.61 -15.95
C ASN A 176 -10.50 5.81 -16.72
N ILE A 177 -9.18 5.97 -16.72
CA ILE A 177 -8.52 7.09 -17.42
C ILE A 177 -8.73 7.02 -18.93
N THR A 178 -8.82 5.81 -19.50
CA THR A 178 -9.04 5.61 -20.93
C THR A 178 -10.46 5.97 -21.33
N TYR A 179 -11.46 5.62 -20.51
CA TYR A 179 -12.85 6.04 -20.73
C TYR A 179 -13.02 7.55 -20.59
N LYS A 180 -12.41 8.19 -19.57
CA LYS A 180 -12.38 9.65 -19.44
C LYS A 180 -11.76 10.31 -20.69
N LYS A 181 -10.65 9.77 -21.21
CA LYS A 181 -10.04 10.24 -22.46
C LYS A 181 -10.95 10.03 -23.68
N GLY A 182 -11.71 8.94 -23.73
CA GLY A 182 -12.70 8.71 -24.78
C GLY A 182 -13.84 9.73 -24.73
N LEU A 183 -14.36 10.03 -23.54
CA LEU A 183 -15.42 11.02 -23.33
C LEU A 183 -14.97 12.44 -23.68
N SER A 184 -13.70 12.80 -23.46
CA SER A 184 -13.19 14.10 -23.91
C SER A 184 -13.14 14.26 -25.43
N LYS A 185 -13.18 13.14 -26.19
CA LYS A 185 -13.29 13.11 -27.65
C LYS A 185 -14.73 13.01 -28.14
N LEU A 186 -15.60 12.33 -27.39
CA LEU A 186 -17.02 12.19 -27.70
C LEU A 186 -17.88 12.33 -26.41
N PRO A 187 -18.19 13.57 -25.99
CA PRO A 187 -18.88 13.82 -24.71
C PRO A 187 -20.32 13.29 -24.64
N SER A 188 -20.95 13.01 -25.79
CA SER A 188 -22.33 12.50 -25.87
C SER A 188 -22.42 10.97 -25.78
N SER A 189 -21.30 10.27 -25.56
CA SER A 189 -21.25 8.82 -25.58
C SER A 189 -21.79 8.18 -24.27
N SER A 190 -23.12 7.99 -24.21
CA SER A 190 -23.80 7.30 -23.10
C SER A 190 -23.20 5.93 -22.74
N ARG A 191 -22.65 5.19 -23.72
CA ARG A 191 -21.96 3.91 -23.47
C ARG A 191 -20.72 4.07 -22.59
N LEU A 192 -19.94 5.12 -22.82
CA LEU A 192 -18.71 5.38 -22.07
C LEU A 192 -19.05 5.90 -20.67
N ASP A 193 -20.07 6.77 -20.56
CA ASP A 193 -20.57 7.23 -19.26
C ASP A 193 -20.99 6.05 -18.37
N LYS A 194 -21.85 5.16 -18.87
CA LYS A 194 -22.30 3.99 -18.10
C LYS A 194 -21.16 3.08 -17.64
N LYS A 195 -20.13 2.90 -18.49
CA LYS A 195 -18.95 2.12 -18.13
C LYS A 195 -18.13 2.81 -17.04
N LEU A 196 -17.95 4.13 -17.14
CA LEU A 196 -17.24 4.91 -16.14
C LEU A 196 -17.99 4.92 -14.81
N ASP A 197 -19.31 5.06 -14.82
CA ASP A 197 -20.17 4.98 -13.65
C ASP A 197 -20.04 3.64 -12.94
N HIS A 198 -20.03 2.54 -13.70
CA HIS A 198 -19.83 1.21 -13.14
C HIS A 198 -18.46 1.07 -12.46
N LEU A 199 -17.38 1.51 -13.13
CA LEU A 199 -16.04 1.49 -12.53
C LEU A 199 -15.96 2.37 -11.28
N ASN A 200 -16.64 3.51 -11.26
CA ASN A 200 -16.70 4.39 -10.09
C ASN A 200 -17.50 3.76 -8.94
N GLN A 201 -18.35 2.78 -9.18
CA GLN A 201 -19.08 2.06 -8.13
C GLN A 201 -18.33 0.83 -7.62
N MET A 202 -17.32 0.33 -8.35
CA MET A 202 -16.52 -0.81 -7.89
C MET A 202 -15.81 -0.48 -6.57
N PRO A 203 -15.91 -1.34 -5.55
CA PRO A 203 -15.10 -1.21 -4.35
C PRO A 203 -13.65 -1.54 -4.74
N PHE A 204 -12.73 -0.59 -4.58
CA PHE A 204 -11.30 -0.90 -4.64
C PHE A 204 -10.95 -1.78 -3.45
N LEU A 205 -10.47 -3.00 -3.73
CA LEU A 205 -10.18 -4.01 -2.70
C LEU A 205 -8.89 -3.68 -1.94
N THR A 206 -7.95 -2.96 -2.57
CA THR A 206 -6.81 -2.43 -1.85
C THR A 206 -7.17 -1.14 -1.12
N LYS A 207 -6.95 -1.14 0.20
CA LYS A 207 -7.07 0.05 1.06
C LYS A 207 -6.00 1.11 0.80
N SER A 208 -5.08 0.90 -0.16
CA SER A 208 -4.11 1.89 -0.60
C SER A 208 -4.85 3.19 -0.95
N ARG A 209 -4.63 4.21 -0.13
CA ARG A 209 -5.26 5.52 -0.28
C ARG A 209 -4.84 6.21 -1.59
N VAL A 210 -3.74 5.75 -2.21
CA VAL A 210 -3.27 6.13 -3.55
C VAL A 210 -4.37 5.94 -4.59
N ILE A 211 -5.07 4.80 -4.57
CA ILE A 211 -6.08 4.47 -5.58
C ILE A 211 -7.41 5.17 -5.29
N ARG A 212 -7.76 5.38 -4.02
CA ARG A 212 -8.98 6.11 -3.62
C ARG A 212 -9.03 7.54 -4.17
N ASN A 213 -7.90 8.22 -4.35
CA ASN A 213 -7.88 9.59 -4.89
C ASN A 213 -8.16 9.69 -6.38
N PHE A 214 -8.18 8.58 -7.14
CA PHE A 214 -8.60 8.61 -8.55
C PHE A 214 -10.10 8.90 -8.74
N LYS A 215 -10.90 8.83 -7.67
CA LYS A 215 -12.29 9.34 -7.64
C LYS A 215 -12.39 10.86 -7.51
N LYS A 216 -11.36 11.53 -6.98
CA LYS A 216 -11.42 12.96 -6.60
C LYS A 216 -10.84 13.91 -7.65
N LYS A 217 -10.25 13.40 -8.73
CA LYS A 217 -9.75 14.18 -9.88
C LYS A 217 -10.42 13.71 -11.17
#